data_AF-A0AAW2MXU9-F1
#
_entry.id   AF-A0AAW2MXU9-F1
#
_cell.length_a   1.000
_cell.length_b   1.000
_cell.length_c   1.000
_cell.angle_alpha   90.00
_cell.angle_beta   90.00
_cell.angle_gamma   90.00
#
_symmetry.space_group_name_H-M   'P 1'
#
loop_
_entity.id
_entity.type
_entity.pdbx_description
1 polymer ?
#
loop_
_entity_poly.entity_id
_entity_poly.type
_entity_poly.pdbx_seq_one_letter_code
_entity_poly.pdbx_strand_id
1 'polypeptide(L)'
;MVSTTPFSIQVVTVMDLLDVNLDKKSKLYKDPSLRCLFLMNNGRYILQKAKGSPEIRQVMGDTWCRRRSTVVRLYHKNYQRETWNRVLHCLSHDGLLTNGKVNKPLLKERFKIFNTTFDEIHRTQSTWVVSDEQLQSELRISISAVVIPAYRAFVGRFRQYLDPGKQVDKYVKYQPEDIEGLIEGLFEGNTSSMSRRKT
;
A
#
# COMPACT_ATOMS: atom_id res chain seq x y z
N MET A 1 18.14 -13.76 32.74
CA MET A 1 17.13 -14.67 32.18
C MET A 1 15.78 -14.19 32.65
N VAL A 2 14.84 -13.89 31.75
CA VAL A 2 13.47 -13.54 32.16
C VAL A 2 12.90 -14.79 32.80
N SER A 3 12.51 -14.72 34.08
CA SER A 3 11.87 -15.82 34.77
C SER A 3 10.52 -16.07 34.11
N THR A 4 10.35 -17.26 33.53
CA THR A 4 9.07 -17.68 32.97
C THR A 4 8.07 -17.85 34.11
N THR A 5 7.21 -16.85 34.30
CA THR A 5 6.14 -16.87 35.28
C THR A 5 4.84 -17.39 34.65
N PRO A 6 3.89 -17.94 35.44
CA PRO A 6 2.56 -18.28 34.94
C PRO A 6 1.89 -17.09 34.24
N PHE A 7 2.07 -15.88 34.76
CA PHE A 7 1.57 -14.65 34.13
C PHE A 7 2.19 -14.41 32.75
N SER A 8 3.52 -14.48 32.62
CA SER A 8 4.18 -14.28 31.32
C SER A 8 3.74 -15.31 30.27
N ILE A 9 3.48 -16.55 30.67
CA ILE A 9 2.95 -17.59 29.78
C ILE A 9 1.57 -17.19 29.26
N GLN A 10 0.68 -16.70 30.14
CA GLN A 10 -0.65 -16.26 29.74
C GLN A 10 -0.60 -15.04 28.81
N VAL A 11 0.27 -14.07 29.07
CA VAL A 11 0.44 -12.89 28.20
C VAL A 11 0.89 -13.31 26.80
N VAL A 12 1.89 -14.18 26.69
CA VAL A 12 2.35 -14.69 25.38
C VAL A 12 1.23 -15.46 24.68
N THR A 13 0.49 -16.28 25.42
CA THR A 13 -0.64 -17.06 24.88
C THR A 13 -1.74 -16.13 24.34
N VAL A 14 -2.09 -15.06 25.06
CA VAL A 14 -3.06 -14.06 24.59
C VAL A 14 -2.57 -13.35 23.33
N MET A 15 -1.29 -13.02 23.24
CA MET A 15 -0.70 -12.41 22.03
C MET A 15 -0.78 -13.36 20.82
N ASP A 16 -0.50 -14.65 21.01
CA ASP A 16 -0.59 -15.65 19.94
C ASP A 16 -2.05 -15.88 19.50
N LEU A 17 -2.99 -15.94 20.46
CA LEU A 17 -4.42 -16.03 20.16
C LEU A 17 -4.94 -14.80 19.42
N LEU A 18 -4.44 -13.61 19.78
CA LEU A 18 -4.76 -12.37 19.09
C LEU A 18 -4.25 -12.41 17.64
N ASP A 19 -3.03 -12.86 17.38
CA ASP A 19 -2.51 -13.00 16.02
C ASP A 19 -3.35 -13.95 15.17
N VAL A 20 -3.73 -15.11 15.72
CA VAL A 20 -4.62 -16.06 15.05
C VAL A 20 -6.00 -15.43 14.78
N ASN A 21 -6.54 -14.66 15.72
CA ASN A 21 -7.80 -13.97 15.53
C ASN A 21 -7.72 -12.91 14.42
N LEU A 22 -6.66 -12.11 14.40
CA LEU A 22 -6.42 -11.09 13.41
C LEU A 22 -6.24 -11.70 12.01
N ASP A 23 -5.49 -12.80 11.88
CA ASP A 23 -5.37 -13.54 10.61
C ASP A 23 -6.74 -14.01 10.11
N LYS A 24 -7.55 -14.63 10.99
CA LYS A 24 -8.92 -15.06 10.64
C LYS A 24 -9.81 -13.89 10.22
N LYS A 25 -9.79 -12.78 10.96
CA LYS A 25 -10.59 -11.59 10.64
C LYS A 25 -10.13 -10.92 9.34
N SER A 26 -8.82 -10.91 9.06
CA SER A 26 -8.30 -10.34 7.82
C SER A 26 -8.91 -11.02 6.59
N LYS A 27 -9.18 -12.33 6.66
CA LYS A 27 -9.76 -13.11 5.56
C LYS A 27 -11.21 -12.75 5.24
N LEU A 28 -11.89 -11.97 6.10
CA LEU A 28 -13.24 -11.45 5.83
C LEU A 28 -13.22 -10.36 4.75
N TYR A 29 -12.10 -9.65 4.59
CA TYR A 29 -11.93 -8.73 3.46
C TYR A 29 -11.71 -9.54 2.19
N LYS A 30 -12.49 -9.27 1.13
CA LYS A 30 -12.30 -9.94 -0.17
C LYS A 30 -11.01 -9.48 -0.86
N ASP A 31 -10.69 -8.20 -0.73
CA ASP A 31 -9.51 -7.59 -1.33
C ASP A 31 -8.23 -7.95 -0.54
N PRO A 32 -7.25 -8.68 -1.15
CA PRO A 32 -5.98 -9.03 -0.52
C PRO A 32 -5.16 -7.82 -0.04
N SER A 33 -5.23 -6.69 -0.74
CA SER A 33 -4.54 -5.46 -0.37
C SER A 33 -5.10 -4.89 0.92
N LEU A 34 -6.43 -4.94 1.09
CA LEU A 34 -7.08 -4.50 2.32
C LEU A 34 -6.77 -5.45 3.50
N ARG A 35 -6.60 -6.76 3.25
CA ARG A 35 -6.10 -7.70 4.29
C ARG A 35 -4.73 -7.26 4.80
N CYS A 36 -3.84 -6.90 3.88
CA CYS A 36 -2.50 -6.44 4.22
C CYS A 36 -2.55 -5.15 5.05
N LEU A 37 -3.37 -4.16 4.66
CA LEU A 37 -3.55 -2.94 5.46
C LEU A 37 -4.10 -3.23 6.85
N PHE A 38 -5.13 -4.07 6.96
CA PHE A 38 -5.70 -4.46 8.24
C PHE A 38 -4.63 -5.06 9.17
N LEU A 39 -3.82 -5.98 8.65
CA LEU A 39 -2.76 -6.63 9.43
C LEU A 39 -1.61 -5.66 9.75
N MET A 40 -1.26 -4.73 8.86
CA MET A 40 -0.28 -3.68 9.14
C MET A 40 -0.74 -2.75 10.27
N ASN A 41 -1.97 -2.23 10.19
CA ASN A 41 -2.52 -1.32 11.22
C ASN A 41 -2.51 -1.99 12.60
N ASN A 42 -3.07 -3.19 12.70
CA ASN A 42 -3.13 -3.92 13.97
C ASN A 42 -1.72 -4.32 14.44
N GLY A 43 -0.86 -4.78 13.54
CA GLY A 43 0.51 -5.17 13.86
C GLY A 43 1.36 -4.00 14.38
N ARG A 44 1.26 -2.82 13.75
CA ARG A 44 1.93 -1.58 14.16
C ARG A 44 1.41 -1.13 15.53
N TYR A 45 0.10 -1.12 15.71
CA TYR A 45 -0.53 -0.76 16.99
C TYR A 45 -0.06 -1.66 18.14
N ILE A 46 -0.14 -2.99 17.96
CA ILE A 46 0.31 -3.96 18.97
C ILE A 46 1.80 -3.75 19.29
N LEU A 47 2.64 -3.57 18.27
CA LEU A 47 4.07 -3.34 18.46
C LEU A 47 4.35 -2.07 19.26
N GLN A 48 3.65 -0.97 18.97
CA GLN A 48 3.79 0.29 19.70
C GLN A 48 3.33 0.15 21.16
N LYS A 49 2.17 -0.47 21.41
CA LYS A 49 1.67 -0.70 22.76
C LYS A 49 2.59 -1.61 23.57
N ALA A 50 3.10 -2.68 22.97
CA ALA A 50 4.05 -3.57 23.63
C ALA A 50 5.38 -2.88 23.94
N LYS A 51 5.91 -2.03 23.05
CA LYS A 51 7.13 -1.25 23.31
C LYS A 51 6.94 -0.13 24.33
N GLY A 52 5.74 0.45 24.39
CA GLY A 52 5.39 1.54 25.29
C GLY A 52 5.12 1.12 26.73
N SER A 53 4.86 -0.18 26.99
CA SER A 53 4.78 -0.73 28.34
C SER A 53 6.06 -1.49 28.69
N PRO A 54 6.84 -1.03 29.69
CA PRO A 54 8.04 -1.73 30.16
C PRO A 54 7.76 -3.18 30.55
N GLU A 55 6.62 -3.44 31.21
CA GLU A 55 6.22 -4.76 31.72
C GLU A 55 5.93 -5.71 30.56
N ILE A 56 5.14 -5.26 29.57
CA ILE A 56 4.84 -6.07 28.39
C ILE A 56 6.10 -6.27 27.55
N ARG A 57 6.94 -5.25 27.38
CA ARG A 57 8.21 -5.38 26.65
C ARG A 57 9.15 -6.37 27.34
N GLN A 58 9.21 -6.37 28.67
CA GLN A 58 10.03 -7.32 29.43
C GLN A 58 9.53 -8.76 29.24
N VAL A 59 8.21 -8.98 29.26
CA VAL A 59 7.59 -10.29 29.06
C VAL A 59 7.78 -10.79 27.63
N MET A 60 7.52 -9.97 26.63
CA MET A 60 7.58 -10.37 25.21
C MET A 60 9.02 -10.44 24.69
N GLY A 61 9.90 -9.58 25.20
CA GLY A 61 11.29 -9.47 24.79
C GLY A 61 11.51 -8.75 23.46
N ASP A 62 12.75 -8.28 23.26
CA ASP A 62 13.13 -7.53 22.05
C ASP A 62 13.10 -8.39 20.78
N THR A 63 13.36 -9.70 20.89
CA THR A 63 13.29 -10.64 19.76
C THR A 63 11.88 -10.70 19.18
N TRP A 64 10.85 -10.76 20.04
CA TRP A 64 9.46 -10.73 19.60
C TRP A 64 9.12 -9.40 18.92
N CYS A 65 9.59 -8.27 19.48
CA CYS A 65 9.38 -6.95 18.90
C CYS A 65 10.00 -6.84 17.49
N ARG A 66 11.22 -7.37 17.30
CA ARG A 66 11.89 -7.42 16.00
C ARG A 66 11.12 -8.30 15.01
N ARG A 67 10.69 -9.49 15.43
CA ARG A 67 9.89 -10.41 14.59
C ARG A 67 8.59 -9.75 14.13
N ARG A 68 7.85 -9.11 15.04
CA ARG A 68 6.61 -8.41 14.68
C ARG A 68 6.85 -7.25 13.72
N SER A 69 7.92 -6.47 13.93
CA SER A 69 8.34 -5.42 12.97
C SER A 69 8.61 -5.99 11.57
N THR A 70 9.32 -7.12 11.48
CA THR A 70 9.56 -7.83 10.21
C THR A 70 8.26 -8.28 9.55
N VAL A 71 7.30 -8.79 10.32
CA VAL A 71 5.99 -9.21 9.82
C VAL A 71 5.18 -8.02 9.28
N VAL A 72 5.18 -6.88 9.97
CA VAL A 72 4.52 -5.64 9.48
C VAL A 72 5.15 -5.19 8.15
N ARG A 73 6.49 -5.20 8.05
CA ARG A 73 7.19 -4.89 6.78
C ARG A 73 6.87 -5.87 5.67
N LEU A 74 6.63 -7.14 5.98
CA LEU A 74 6.21 -8.14 5.00
C LEU A 74 4.81 -7.82 4.45
N TYR A 75 3.87 -7.44 5.32
CA TYR A 75 2.54 -7.01 4.87
C TYR A 75 2.59 -5.74 4.01
N HIS A 76 3.50 -4.81 4.30
CA HIS A 76 3.75 -3.65 3.45
C HIS A 76 4.20 -4.05 2.05
N LYS A 77 5.23 -4.91 1.95
CA LYS A 77 5.70 -5.44 0.65
C LYS A 77 4.59 -6.19 -0.11
N ASN A 78 3.79 -6.98 0.60
CA ASN A 78 2.68 -7.71 0.00
C ASN A 78 1.62 -6.74 -0.53
N TYR A 79 1.21 -5.75 0.27
CA TYR A 79 0.27 -4.71 -0.17
C TYR A 79 0.76 -4.01 -1.45
N GLN A 80 2.04 -3.63 -1.50
CA GLN A 80 2.63 -3.01 -2.68
C GLN A 80 2.52 -3.92 -3.91
N ARG A 81 2.87 -5.20 -3.74
CA ARG A 81 2.79 -6.20 -4.82
C ARG A 81 1.35 -6.40 -5.31
N GLU A 82 0.39 -6.60 -4.40
CA GLU A 82 -1.01 -6.90 -4.75
C GLU A 82 -1.71 -5.70 -5.43
N THR A 83 -1.35 -4.48 -5.03
CA THR A 83 -1.97 -3.23 -5.54
C THR A 83 -1.24 -2.64 -6.72
N TRP A 84 0.06 -2.41 -6.60
CA TRP A 84 0.79 -1.49 -7.48
C TRP A 84 1.52 -2.19 -8.62
N ASN A 85 1.76 -3.50 -8.54
CA ASN A 85 2.37 -4.22 -9.66
C ASN A 85 1.53 -4.17 -10.94
N ARG A 86 0.19 -4.17 -10.85
CA ARG A 86 -0.66 -4.00 -12.03
C ARG A 86 -0.47 -2.64 -12.70
N VAL A 87 -0.28 -1.58 -11.90
CA VAL A 87 0.01 -0.23 -12.40
C VAL A 87 1.38 -0.22 -13.09
N LEU A 88 2.39 -0.77 -12.42
CA LEU A 88 3.75 -0.87 -12.96
C LEU A 88 3.81 -1.72 -14.23
N HIS A 89 3.01 -2.78 -14.32
CA HIS A 89 2.91 -3.60 -15.53
C HIS A 89 2.33 -2.82 -16.72
N CYS A 90 1.39 -1.89 -16.48
CA CYS A 90 0.89 -1.00 -17.54
C CYS A 90 2.00 -0.06 -18.07
N LEU A 91 2.98 0.25 -17.23
CA LEU A 91 4.13 1.10 -17.55
C LEU A 91 5.34 0.32 -18.05
N SER A 92 5.19 -1.00 -18.29
CA SER A 92 6.24 -1.82 -18.87
C SER A 92 6.45 -1.51 -20.35
N HIS A 93 7.69 -1.69 -20.79
CA HIS A 93 8.10 -1.57 -22.19
C HIS A 93 7.85 -2.86 -22.99
N ASP A 94 7.46 -3.94 -22.31
CA ASP A 94 7.34 -5.27 -22.90
C ASP A 94 6.29 -5.30 -24.02
N GLY A 95 6.72 -5.76 -25.19
CA GLY A 95 5.88 -5.86 -26.39
C GLY A 95 5.55 -4.54 -27.07
N LEU A 96 5.95 -3.38 -26.51
CA LEU A 96 5.71 -2.07 -27.13
C LEU A 96 6.66 -1.77 -28.28
N LEU A 97 7.84 -2.37 -28.28
CA LEU A 97 8.86 -2.19 -29.32
C LEU A 97 9.14 -3.52 -30.00
N THR A 98 8.96 -3.55 -31.31
CA THR A 98 9.35 -4.69 -32.15
C THR A 98 10.18 -4.15 -33.31
N ASN A 99 11.43 -4.58 -33.41
CA ASN A 99 12.39 -4.10 -34.43
C ASN A 99 12.47 -2.57 -34.51
N GLY A 100 12.49 -1.89 -33.36
CA GLY A 100 12.55 -0.42 -33.25
C GLY A 100 11.25 0.33 -33.59
N LYS A 101 10.19 -0.37 -33.99
CA LYS A 101 8.87 0.22 -34.26
C LYS A 101 7.97 0.12 -33.02
N VAL A 102 7.29 1.22 -32.70
CA VAL A 102 6.33 1.27 -31.60
C VAL A 102 4.99 0.71 -32.03
N ASN A 103 4.45 -0.24 -31.24
CA ASN A 103 3.09 -0.73 -31.39
C ASN A 103 2.09 0.31 -30.83
N LYS A 104 1.66 1.25 -31.69
CA LYS A 104 0.75 2.34 -31.29
C LYS A 104 -0.59 1.86 -30.69
N PRO A 105 -1.29 0.84 -31.24
CA PRO A 105 -2.49 0.32 -30.61
C PRO A 105 -2.26 -0.16 -29.17
N LEU A 106 -1.23 -0.98 -28.95
CA LEU A 106 -0.88 -1.47 -27.61
C LEU A 106 -0.49 -0.32 -26.68
N LEU A 107 0.26 0.67 -27.18
CA LEU A 107 0.63 1.85 -26.40
C LEU A 107 -0.61 2.62 -25.89
N LYS A 108 -1.57 2.88 -26.78
CA LYS A 108 -2.84 3.55 -26.41
C LYS A 108 -3.62 2.74 -25.39
N GLU A 109 -3.63 1.42 -25.53
CA GLU A 109 -4.25 0.50 -24.57
C GLU A 109 -3.57 0.56 -23.20
N ARG A 110 -2.23 0.54 -23.14
CA ARG A 110 -1.46 0.66 -21.89
C ARG A 110 -1.80 1.94 -21.12
N PHE A 111 -1.88 3.09 -21.79
CA PHE A 111 -2.32 4.35 -21.17
C PHE A 111 -3.76 4.27 -20.63
N LYS A 112 -4.68 3.69 -21.39
CA LYS A 112 -6.08 3.54 -20.97
C LYS A 112 -6.21 2.63 -19.74
N ILE A 113 -5.51 1.49 -19.74
CA ILE A 113 -5.51 0.54 -18.62
C ILE A 113 -4.85 1.20 -17.40
N PHE A 114 -3.74 1.93 -17.58
CA PHE A 114 -3.12 2.70 -16.50
C PHE A 114 -4.12 3.67 -15.86
N ASN A 115 -4.78 4.52 -16.66
CA ASN A 115 -5.71 5.52 -16.15
C ASN A 115 -6.85 4.87 -15.35
N THR A 116 -7.45 3.82 -15.92
CA THR A 116 -8.56 3.10 -15.28
C THR A 116 -8.11 2.44 -13.97
N THR A 117 -6.97 1.75 -14.01
CA THR A 117 -6.43 1.03 -12.84
C THR A 117 -6.04 2.00 -11.73
N PHE A 118 -5.41 3.12 -12.07
CA PHE A 118 -5.00 4.13 -11.11
C PHE A 118 -6.21 4.82 -10.47
N ASP A 119 -7.22 5.22 -11.27
CA ASP A 119 -8.47 5.78 -10.76
C ASP A 119 -9.19 4.83 -9.80
N GLU A 120 -9.26 3.54 -10.14
CA GLU A 120 -9.89 2.53 -9.30
C GLU A 120 -9.16 2.35 -7.96
N ILE A 121 -7.83 2.28 -7.99
CA ILE A 121 -7.00 2.21 -6.78
C ILE A 121 -7.22 3.46 -5.94
N HIS A 122 -7.07 4.65 -6.52
CA HIS A 122 -7.22 5.91 -5.80
C HIS A 122 -8.61 6.03 -5.17
N ARG A 123 -9.68 5.83 -5.95
CA ARG A 123 -11.06 5.88 -5.47
C ARG A 123 -11.30 4.92 -4.32
N THR A 124 -10.78 3.70 -4.40
CA THR A 124 -11.01 2.67 -3.39
C THR A 124 -10.18 2.95 -2.13
N GLN A 125 -8.88 3.20 -2.29
CA GLN A 125 -7.94 3.25 -1.18
C GLN A 125 -7.90 4.59 -0.45
N SER A 126 -8.43 5.66 -1.05
CA SER A 126 -8.71 6.91 -0.34
C SER A 126 -9.76 6.73 0.76
N THR A 127 -10.66 5.74 0.63
CA THR A 127 -11.66 5.43 1.66
C THR A 127 -11.11 4.61 2.82
N TRP A 128 -9.91 4.03 2.66
CA TRP A 128 -9.27 3.22 3.69
C TRP A 128 -8.59 4.13 4.72
N VAL A 129 -8.35 3.61 5.93
CA VAL A 129 -7.71 4.38 7.01
C VAL A 129 -6.47 3.66 7.48
N VAL A 130 -5.35 4.39 7.57
CA VAL A 130 -4.13 3.98 8.28
C VAL A 130 -3.96 4.91 9.47
N SER A 131 -4.16 4.38 10.68
CA SER A 131 -4.23 5.21 11.90
C SER A 131 -2.89 5.71 12.41
N ASP A 132 -1.79 5.02 12.07
CA ASP A 132 -0.44 5.45 12.43
C ASP A 132 0.11 6.36 11.32
N GLU A 133 0.27 7.65 11.61
CA GLU A 133 0.72 8.66 10.63
C GLU A 133 2.08 8.31 10.00
N GLN A 134 2.99 7.73 10.79
CA GLN A 134 4.28 7.31 10.29
C GLN A 134 4.14 6.15 9.29
N LEU A 135 3.37 5.11 9.62
CA LEU A 135 3.07 4.03 8.68
C LEU A 135 2.35 4.54 7.43
N GLN A 136 1.44 5.49 7.57
CA GLN A 136 0.73 6.12 6.44
C GLN A 136 1.72 6.82 5.50
N SER A 137 2.60 7.64 6.05
CA SER A 137 3.66 8.31 5.29
C SER A 137 4.63 7.31 4.66
N GLU A 138 5.07 6.29 5.39
CA GLU A 138 5.92 5.20 4.88
C GLU A 138 5.27 4.51 3.66
N LEU A 139 3.95 4.26 3.71
CA LEU A 139 3.19 3.69 2.60
C LEU A 139 3.18 4.63 1.40
N ARG A 140 2.76 5.89 1.57
CA ARG A 140 2.68 6.88 0.48
C ARG A 140 4.03 7.09 -0.21
N ILE A 141 5.08 7.35 0.57
CA ILE A 141 6.46 7.51 0.07
C ILE A 141 6.89 6.28 -0.73
N SER A 142 6.65 5.08 -0.21
CA SER A 142 7.06 3.85 -0.88
C SER A 142 6.35 3.61 -2.21
N ILE A 143 5.11 4.08 -2.36
CA ILE A 143 4.34 4.00 -3.59
C ILE A 143 4.86 5.06 -4.58
N SER A 144 4.98 6.31 -4.16
CA SER A 144 5.51 7.41 -4.97
C SER A 144 6.89 7.08 -5.54
N ALA A 145 7.77 6.50 -4.71
CA ALA A 145 9.12 6.11 -5.09
C ALA A 145 9.19 5.07 -6.23
N VAL A 146 8.13 4.29 -6.47
CA VAL A 146 8.09 3.31 -7.56
C VAL A 146 7.22 3.75 -8.73
N VAL A 147 6.07 4.37 -8.46
CA VAL A 147 5.09 4.74 -9.51
C VAL A 147 5.54 5.97 -10.29
N ILE A 148 6.02 7.01 -9.62
CA ILE A 148 6.36 8.29 -10.27
C ILE A 148 7.53 8.12 -11.25
N PRO A 149 8.66 7.48 -10.90
CA PRO A 149 9.75 7.29 -11.84
C PRO A 149 9.33 6.43 -13.04
N ALA A 150 8.56 5.36 -12.80
CA ALA A 150 8.06 4.49 -13.87
C ALA A 150 7.14 5.26 -14.84
N TYR A 151 6.23 6.07 -14.30
CA TYR A 151 5.30 6.87 -15.11
C TYR A 151 6.02 7.93 -15.92
N ARG A 152 6.94 8.68 -15.29
CA ARG A 152 7.74 9.71 -15.95
C ARG A 152 8.57 9.11 -17.10
N ALA A 153 9.22 7.98 -16.87
CA ALA A 153 9.98 7.28 -17.90
C ALA A 153 9.09 6.82 -19.07
N PHE A 154 7.93 6.22 -18.76
CA PHE A 154 6.99 5.74 -19.76
C PHE A 154 6.43 6.87 -20.63
N VAL A 155 5.93 7.95 -20.01
CA VAL A 155 5.42 9.12 -20.72
C VAL A 155 6.52 9.79 -21.52
N GLY A 156 7.68 10.05 -20.92
CA GLY A 156 8.80 10.71 -21.60
C GLY A 156 9.25 9.97 -22.86
N ARG A 157 9.25 8.63 -22.82
CA ARG A 157 9.61 7.80 -23.96
C ARG A 157 8.53 7.74 -25.03
N PHE A 158 7.27 7.58 -24.62
CA PHE A 158 6.22 7.17 -25.56
C PHE A 158 5.26 8.29 -26.00
N ARG A 159 5.25 9.44 -25.33
CA ARG A 159 4.34 10.56 -25.63
C ARG A 159 4.39 11.00 -27.09
N GLN A 160 5.58 11.03 -27.69
CA GLN A 160 5.77 11.45 -29.09
C GLN A 160 5.12 10.50 -30.13
N TYR A 161 4.81 9.26 -29.75
CA TYR A 161 4.19 8.28 -30.66
C TYR A 161 2.65 8.31 -30.62
N LEU A 162 2.08 9.09 -29.70
CA LEU A 162 0.67 9.43 -29.70
C LEU A 162 0.41 10.46 -30.80
N ASP A 163 -0.73 10.36 -31.47
CA ASP A 163 -0.99 11.14 -32.68
C ASP A 163 -0.91 12.65 -32.38
N PRO A 164 -0.10 13.43 -33.13
CA PRO A 164 0.10 14.85 -32.86
C PRO A 164 -1.23 15.63 -32.89
N GLY A 165 -1.56 16.34 -31.80
CA GLY A 165 -2.74 17.20 -31.68
C GLY A 165 -3.55 16.97 -30.40
N LYS A 166 -4.83 17.36 -30.41
CA LYS A 166 -5.79 17.28 -29.28
C LYS A 166 -6.08 15.85 -28.76
N GLN A 167 -5.49 14.82 -29.36
CA GLN A 167 -5.72 13.43 -28.94
C GLN A 167 -4.70 12.92 -27.92
N VAL A 168 -3.57 13.59 -27.70
CA VAL A 168 -2.58 13.17 -26.68
C VAL A 168 -3.20 13.23 -25.28
N ASP A 169 -3.94 14.31 -25.00
CA ASP A 169 -4.64 14.53 -23.72
C ASP A 169 -5.76 13.52 -23.46
N LYS A 170 -6.23 12.82 -24.52
CA LYS A 170 -7.19 11.71 -24.38
C LYS A 170 -6.55 10.48 -23.71
N TYR A 171 -5.23 10.30 -23.84
CA TYR A 171 -4.53 9.13 -23.32
C TYR A 171 -3.67 9.48 -22.10
N VAL A 172 -2.95 10.60 -22.13
CA VAL A 172 -2.11 11.06 -21.01
C VAL A 172 -2.96 11.92 -20.09
N LYS A 173 -3.65 11.28 -19.14
CA LYS A 173 -4.60 11.94 -18.22
C LYS A 173 -3.92 12.75 -17.11
N TYR A 174 -2.72 12.35 -16.69
CA TYR A 174 -2.05 12.92 -15.52
C TYR A 174 -0.67 13.47 -15.89
N GLN A 175 -0.28 14.55 -15.24
CA GLN A 175 1.14 14.87 -15.05
C GLN A 175 1.71 14.03 -13.89
N PRO A 176 3.04 13.84 -13.83
CA PRO A 176 3.67 13.17 -12.69
C PRO A 176 3.30 13.78 -11.33
N GLU A 177 3.14 15.10 -11.27
CA GLU A 177 2.79 15.86 -10.08
C GLU A 177 1.33 15.60 -9.65
N ASP A 178 0.42 15.36 -10.60
CA ASP A 178 -0.96 14.98 -10.30
C ASP A 178 -1.01 13.60 -9.62
N ILE A 179 -0.19 12.66 -10.09
CA ILE A 179 -0.08 11.30 -9.51
C ILE A 179 0.45 11.39 -8.08
N GLU A 180 1.46 12.23 -7.84
CA GLU A 180 2.01 12.45 -6.50
C GLU A 180 0.95 13.00 -5.55
N GLY A 181 0.22 14.05 -5.94
CA GLY A 181 -0.86 14.60 -5.13
C GLY A 181 -1.97 13.61 -4.82
N LEU A 182 -2.33 12.75 -5.79
CA LEU A 182 -3.33 11.70 -5.58
C LEU A 182 -2.83 10.58 -4.65
N ILE A 183 -1.54 10.22 -4.70
CA ILE A 183 -0.95 9.27 -3.76
C ILE A 183 -0.92 9.87 -2.34
N GLU A 184 -0.63 11.16 -2.21
CA GLU A 184 -0.68 11.85 -0.92
C GLU A 184 -2.08 11.88 -0.30
N GLY A 185 -3.15 11.83 -1.10
CA GLY A 185 -4.53 11.71 -0.58
C GLY A 185 -4.93 10.30 -0.09
N LEU A 186 -4.08 9.28 -0.27
CA LEU A 186 -4.45 7.90 0.08
C LEU A 186 -4.51 7.67 1.59
N PHE A 187 -5.41 6.79 2.01
CA PHE A 187 -5.54 6.28 3.39
C PHE A 187 -6.00 7.28 4.45
N GLU A 188 -6.57 8.42 4.07
CA GLU A 188 -7.13 9.41 5.01
C GLU A 188 -8.51 8.99 5.52
N GLY A 189 -9.21 8.13 4.77
CA GLY A 189 -10.59 7.77 5.00
C GLY A 189 -11.55 8.88 4.56
N ASN A 190 -12.83 8.55 4.52
CA ASN A 190 -13.85 9.56 4.24
C ASN A 190 -14.01 10.48 5.46
N THR A 191 -13.66 11.76 5.30
CA THR A 191 -13.84 12.82 6.32
C THR A 191 -15.29 12.94 6.82
N SER A 192 -16.27 12.49 6.03
CA SER A 192 -17.69 12.42 6.41
C SER A 192 -18.00 11.41 7.53
N SER A 193 -17.12 10.43 7.79
CA SER A 193 -17.32 9.42 8.84
C SER A 193 -16.76 9.81 10.21
N MET A 194 -15.83 10.78 10.28
CA MET A 194 -15.23 11.21 11.55
C MET A 194 -16.08 12.25 12.31
N SER A 195 -17.06 12.89 11.67
CA SER A 195 -17.93 13.88 12.33
C SER A 195 -19.06 13.28 13.19
N ARG A 196 -19.15 11.94 13.34
CA ARG A 196 -20.26 11.27 14.07
C ARG A 196 -19.87 10.55 15.36
N ARG A 197 -18.71 10.84 15.96
CA ARG A 197 -18.41 10.38 17.34
C ARG A 197 -18.03 11.55 18.24
N LYS A 198 -19.04 12.34 18.58
CA LYS A 198 -19.13 13.02 19.87
C LYS A 198 -20.42 12.53 20.54
N THR A 199 -20.26 11.65 21.51
CA THR A 199 -21.21 11.35 22.59
C THR A 199 -20.36 11.06 23.80
#